data_AF-A0A0K9XG80-F1
#
_entry.id   AF-A0A0K9XG80-F1
#
_cell.length_a   1.000
_cell.length_b   1.000
_cell.length_c   1.000
_cell.angle_alpha   90.00
_cell.angle_beta   90.00
_cell.angle_gamma   90.00
#
_symmetry.space_group_name_H-M   'P 1'
#
loop_
_entity.id
_entity.type
_entity.pdbx_description
1 polymer ?
#
loop_
_entity_poly.entity_id
_entity_poly.type
_entity_poly.pdbx_seq_one_letter_code
_entity_poly.pdbx_strand_id
1 'polypeptide(L)'
;MSPKRDTPTRAEQDAIDVLLWLRHNAGREVSYADIARGTSIPDGSRLRRAVPRARIVAHELGHRLEQFLPSRDPLRRGARVTRFHLSGQGDEFGARDALLACRRAVAYMGDMHRACTFEANNPHSIEPEAFGQMAEAAEGCMKTVSGVEGLGSKVLHAQGTMRRQAQRIADLEAQIAELTAHQSAASA
;
A
#
# COMPACT_ATOMS: atom_id res chain seq x y z
N MET A 1 7.59 14.46 33.79
CA MET A 1 7.13 13.12 33.37
C MET A 1 5.61 13.16 33.28
N SER A 2 5.05 13.18 32.07
CA SER A 2 3.59 13.19 31.89
C SER A 2 3.04 11.78 32.16
N PRO A 3 1.89 11.64 32.85
CA PRO A 3 1.34 10.34 33.15
C PRO A 3 0.94 9.63 31.84
N LYS A 4 1.43 8.40 31.65
CA LYS A 4 0.92 7.48 30.63
C LYS A 4 -0.58 7.34 30.84
N ARG A 5 -1.38 7.73 29.85
CA ARG A 5 -2.83 7.50 29.89
C ARG A 5 -3.07 6.02 29.63
N ASP A 6 -3.47 5.29 30.67
CA ASP A 6 -3.75 3.85 30.59
C ASP A 6 -5.14 3.53 29.99
N THR A 7 -5.99 4.55 29.77
CA THR A 7 -7.29 4.37 29.09
C THR A 7 -7.31 5.14 27.77
N PRO A 8 -7.56 4.46 26.63
CA PRO A 8 -7.73 5.15 25.35
C PRO A 8 -8.94 6.08 25.41
N THR A 9 -8.80 7.26 24.82
CA THR A 9 -9.91 8.16 24.58
C THR A 9 -10.94 7.48 23.68
N ARG A 10 -12.21 7.91 23.72
CA ARG A 10 -13.27 7.34 22.86
C ARG A 10 -12.90 7.34 21.38
N ALA A 11 -12.19 8.37 20.92
CA ALA A 11 -11.79 8.48 19.53
C ALA A 11 -10.57 7.61 19.16
N GLU A 12 -9.75 7.21 20.15
CA GLU A 12 -8.74 6.16 19.98
C GLU A 12 -9.41 4.79 19.99
N GLN A 13 -10.35 4.53 20.91
CA GLN A 13 -11.12 3.29 20.94
C GLN A 13 -11.88 3.07 19.62
N ASP A 14 -12.56 4.09 19.09
CA ASP A 14 -13.25 4.00 17.80
C ASP A 14 -12.29 3.62 16.66
N ALA A 15 -11.06 4.14 16.68
CA ALA A 15 -10.05 3.81 15.67
C ALA A 15 -9.54 2.37 15.84
N ILE A 16 -9.37 1.91 17.09
CA ILE A 16 -9.00 0.53 17.42
C ILE A 16 -10.09 -0.44 16.95
N ASP A 17 -11.36 -0.16 17.25
CA ASP A 17 -12.50 -1.02 16.87
C ASP A 17 -12.61 -1.14 15.34
N VAL A 18 -12.46 -0.01 14.63
CA VAL A 18 -12.40 0.01 13.16
C VAL A 18 -11.22 -0.81 12.65
N LEU A 19 -10.02 -0.64 13.22
CA LEU A 19 -8.82 -1.35 12.78
C LEU A 19 -8.94 -2.87 13.00
N LEU A 20 -9.44 -3.30 14.16
CA LEU A 20 -9.68 -4.70 14.48
C LEU A 20 -10.69 -5.31 13.51
N TRP A 21 -11.79 -4.62 13.23
CA TRP A 21 -12.78 -5.11 12.28
C TRP A 21 -12.24 -5.19 10.85
N LEU A 22 -11.48 -4.18 10.40
CA LEU A 22 -10.84 -4.15 9.08
C LEU A 22 -9.83 -5.29 8.92
N ARG A 23 -9.08 -5.63 9.97
CA ARG A 23 -8.14 -6.76 9.97
C ARG A 23 -8.82 -8.10 9.70
N HIS A 24 -10.01 -8.33 10.26
CA HIS A 24 -10.81 -9.54 9.98
C HIS A 24 -11.41 -9.56 8.58
N ASN A 25 -11.47 -8.40 7.91
CA ASN A 25 -12.01 -8.23 6.56
C ASN A 25 -10.93 -7.83 5.55
N ALA A 26 -9.67 -8.20 5.81
CA ALA A 26 -8.55 -7.85 4.95
C ALA A 26 -8.77 -8.33 3.50
N GLY A 27 -8.37 -7.50 2.53
CA GLY A 27 -8.53 -7.73 1.09
C GLY A 27 -9.93 -7.46 0.52
N ARG A 28 -10.97 -7.39 1.36
CA ARG A 28 -12.36 -7.16 0.90
C ARG A 28 -12.62 -5.67 0.63
N GLU A 29 -13.46 -5.40 -0.37
CA GLU A 29 -14.03 -4.07 -0.56
C GLU A 29 -15.10 -3.79 0.50
N VAL A 30 -14.88 -2.77 1.33
CA VAL A 30 -15.81 -2.37 2.39
C VAL A 30 -16.17 -0.89 2.26
N SER A 31 -17.45 -0.58 2.43
CA SER A 31 -17.96 0.80 2.45
C SER A 31 -18.05 1.32 3.89
N TYR A 32 -18.33 2.61 4.07
CA TYR A 32 -18.64 3.17 5.40
C TYR A 32 -19.83 2.46 6.07
N ALA A 33 -20.86 2.09 5.31
CA ALA A 33 -22.00 1.35 5.82
C ALA A 33 -21.62 -0.06 6.30
N ASP A 34 -20.66 -0.72 5.65
CA ASP A 34 -20.17 -2.03 6.08
C ASP A 34 -19.40 -1.93 7.40
N ILE A 35 -18.50 -0.93 7.48
CA ILE A 35 -17.73 -0.67 8.70
C ILE A 35 -18.66 -0.29 9.85
N ALA A 36 -19.67 0.55 9.59
CA ALA A 36 -20.63 0.96 10.59
C ALA A 36 -21.40 -0.23 11.18
N ARG A 37 -21.90 -1.12 10.32
CA ARG A 37 -22.55 -2.37 10.73
C ARG A 37 -21.60 -3.28 11.51
N GLY A 38 -20.35 -3.35 11.09
CA GLY A 38 -19.33 -4.22 11.70
C GLY A 38 -18.81 -3.75 13.05
N THR A 39 -18.75 -2.43 13.28
CA THR A 39 -18.17 -1.82 14.49
C THR A 39 -19.22 -1.31 15.47
N SER A 40 -20.51 -1.36 15.11
CA SER A 40 -21.61 -0.70 15.85
C SER A 40 -21.41 0.81 16.01
N ILE A 41 -20.53 1.43 15.21
CA ILE A 41 -20.35 2.89 15.15
C ILE A 41 -21.25 3.40 14.01
N PRO A 42 -22.22 4.28 14.28
CA PRO A 42 -23.11 4.80 13.23
C PRO A 42 -22.34 5.46 12.08
N ASP A 43 -22.79 5.23 10.83
CA ASP A 43 -22.27 5.92 9.65
C ASP A 43 -22.61 7.41 9.76
N GLY A 44 -21.59 8.20 10.08
CA GLY A 44 -21.74 9.61 10.38
C GLY A 44 -20.42 10.25 10.74
N SER A 45 -20.48 11.42 11.37
CA SER A 45 -19.29 12.21 11.70
C SER A 45 -18.28 11.45 12.58
N ARG A 46 -18.76 10.61 13.51
CA ARG A 46 -17.92 9.79 14.39
C ARG A 46 -17.08 8.80 13.59
N LEU A 47 -17.72 7.95 12.78
CA LEU A 47 -17.01 6.97 11.96
C LEU A 47 -16.08 7.64 10.92
N ARG A 48 -16.51 8.76 10.35
CA ARG A 48 -15.70 9.54 9.39
C ARG A 48 -14.46 10.16 10.02
N ARG A 49 -14.42 10.38 11.33
CA ARG A 49 -13.22 10.76 12.08
C ARG A 49 -12.38 9.56 12.52
N ALA A 50 -13.02 8.43 12.81
CA ALA A 50 -12.33 7.21 13.24
C ALA A 50 -11.51 6.57 12.12
N VAL A 51 -12.07 6.48 10.90
CA VAL A 51 -11.39 5.80 9.76
C VAL A 51 -10.05 6.44 9.37
N PRO A 52 -9.91 7.77 9.24
CA PRO A 52 -8.61 8.39 9.01
C PRO A 52 -7.59 8.12 10.12
N ARG A 53 -8.01 8.04 11.39
CA ARG A 53 -7.13 7.68 12.51
C ARG A 53 -6.70 6.22 12.42
N ALA A 54 -7.63 5.32 12.15
CA ALA A 54 -7.32 3.90 11.92
C ALA A 54 -6.34 3.72 10.74
N ARG A 55 -6.43 4.56 9.70
CA ARG A 55 -5.45 4.57 8.59
C ARG A 55 -4.05 4.95 9.05
N ILE A 56 -3.91 5.96 9.92
CA ILE A 56 -2.61 6.39 10.45
C ILE A 56 -1.99 5.25 11.28
N VAL A 57 -2.76 4.68 12.21
CA VAL A 57 -2.30 3.55 13.04
C VAL A 57 -1.96 2.33 12.19
N ALA A 58 -2.79 2.02 11.18
CA ALA A 58 -2.49 0.95 10.22
C ALA A 58 -1.14 1.18 9.54
N HIS A 59 -0.87 2.40 9.08
CA HIS A 59 0.40 2.75 8.45
C HIS A 59 1.59 2.59 9.39
N GLU A 60 1.49 3.03 10.64
CA GLU A 60 2.53 2.85 11.67
C GLU A 60 2.83 1.36 11.94
N LEU A 61 1.81 0.50 11.84
CA LEU A 61 1.95 -0.96 11.96
C LEU A 61 2.40 -1.66 10.65
N GLY A 62 2.69 -0.89 9.60
CA GLY A 62 3.08 -1.41 8.28
C GLY A 62 1.92 -2.01 7.47
N HIS A 63 0.68 -1.77 7.88
CA HIS A 63 -0.53 -2.12 7.13
C HIS A 63 -0.96 -0.97 6.21
N ARG A 64 -1.86 -1.26 5.27
CA ARG A 64 -2.36 -0.27 4.32
C ARG A 64 -3.88 -0.25 4.32
N LEU A 65 -4.46 0.91 4.56
CA LEU A 65 -5.89 1.15 4.37
C LEU A 65 -6.08 2.13 3.21
N GLU A 66 -6.63 1.65 2.10
CA GLU A 66 -6.83 2.44 0.90
C GLU A 66 -7.70 3.68 1.14
N GLN A 67 -7.57 4.68 0.28
CA GLN A 67 -8.57 5.73 0.19
C GLN A 67 -9.89 5.14 -0.30
N PHE A 68 -11.00 5.78 0.04
CA PHE A 68 -12.29 5.36 -0.50
C PHE A 68 -12.34 5.68 -1.99
N LEU A 69 -12.37 4.65 -2.83
CA LEU A 69 -12.42 4.74 -4.29
C LEU A 69 -13.74 4.15 -4.79
N PRO A 70 -14.16 4.45 -6.03
CA PRO A 70 -15.27 3.73 -6.66
C PRO A 70 -15.02 2.21 -6.64
N SER A 71 -16.04 1.45 -6.25
CA SER A 71 -15.97 -0.02 -6.26
C SER A 71 -15.72 -0.55 -7.66
N ARG A 72 -14.89 -1.60 -7.74
CA ARG A 72 -14.65 -2.33 -8.99
C ARG A 72 -15.65 -3.46 -9.20
N ASP A 73 -16.43 -3.78 -8.18
CA ASP A 73 -17.48 -4.79 -8.25
C ASP A 73 -18.68 -4.27 -9.08
N PRO A 74 -19.03 -4.94 -10.19
CA PRO A 74 -20.18 -4.57 -11.01
C PRO A 74 -21.51 -4.53 -10.24
N LEU A 75 -21.63 -5.28 -9.14
CA LEU A 75 -22.83 -5.31 -8.29
C LEU A 75 -22.90 -4.12 -7.33
N ARG A 76 -21.80 -3.37 -7.17
CA ARG A 76 -21.69 -2.23 -6.26
C ARG A 76 -21.37 -0.93 -7.00
N ARG A 77 -21.77 -0.81 -8.27
CA ARG A 77 -21.54 0.40 -9.08
C ARG A 77 -21.99 1.66 -8.35
N GLY A 78 -21.10 2.65 -8.30
CA GLY A 78 -21.33 3.93 -7.61
C GLY A 78 -21.02 3.92 -6.11
N ALA A 79 -20.80 2.75 -5.48
CA ALA A 79 -20.38 2.70 -4.09
C ALA A 79 -18.92 3.15 -3.94
N ARG A 80 -18.65 3.93 -2.89
CA ARG A 80 -17.27 4.23 -2.47
C ARG A 80 -16.84 3.21 -1.43
N VAL A 81 -15.75 2.52 -1.72
CA VAL A 81 -15.21 1.42 -0.90
C VAL A 81 -13.72 1.62 -0.64
N THR A 82 -13.24 1.02 0.43
CA THR A 82 -11.82 0.90 0.78
C THR A 82 -11.46 -0.56 0.95
N ARG A 83 -10.17 -0.88 0.92
CA ARG A 83 -9.62 -2.19 1.22
C ARG A 83 -8.52 -2.04 2.26
N PHE A 84 -8.53 -2.95 3.23
CA PHE A 84 -7.48 -3.08 4.22
C PHE A 84 -6.53 -4.19 3.81
N HIS A 85 -5.24 -3.91 3.75
CA HIS A 85 -4.20 -4.85 3.37
C HIS A 85 -3.25 -5.05 4.54
N LEU A 86 -3.06 -6.31 4.90
CA LEU A 86 -2.11 -6.71 5.92
C LEU A 86 -0.68 -6.60 5.38
N SER A 87 0.24 -6.26 6.29
CA SER A 87 1.67 -6.28 5.99
C SER A 87 2.06 -7.69 5.52
N GLY A 88 2.87 -7.77 4.47
CA GLY A 88 3.34 -9.04 3.90
C GLY A 88 2.36 -9.77 2.98
N GLN A 89 1.11 -9.30 2.80
CA GLN A 89 0.14 -9.94 1.89
C GLN A 89 0.18 -9.43 0.44
N GLY A 90 1.20 -8.63 0.09
CA GLY A 90 1.61 -8.34 -1.28
C GLY A 90 0.47 -8.01 -2.25
N ASP A 91 -0.15 -6.84 -2.12
CA ASP A 91 -1.03 -6.31 -3.15
C ASP A 91 -0.23 -5.51 -4.20
N GLU A 92 -0.70 -5.48 -5.45
CA GLU A 92 -0.05 -4.73 -6.55
C GLU A 92 0.16 -3.26 -6.18
N PHE A 93 -0.75 -2.70 -5.38
CA PHE A 93 -0.64 -1.33 -4.91
C PHE A 93 0.42 -1.15 -3.83
N GLY A 94 0.55 -2.07 -2.87
CA GLY A 94 1.63 -2.07 -1.89
C GLY A 94 2.99 -2.25 -2.55
N ALA A 95 3.09 -3.07 -3.59
CA ALA A 95 4.31 -3.17 -4.40
C ALA A 95 4.66 -1.84 -5.09
N ARG A 96 3.66 -1.14 -5.65
CA ARG A 96 3.86 0.19 -6.26
C ARG A 96 4.23 1.25 -5.22
N ASP A 97 3.56 1.28 -4.07
CA ASP A 97 3.83 2.22 -2.97
C ASP A 97 5.24 1.97 -2.40
N ALA A 98 5.65 0.72 -2.22
CA ALA A 98 7.00 0.35 -1.80
C ALA A 98 8.05 0.84 -2.81
N LEU A 99 7.84 0.61 -4.11
CA LEU A 99 8.74 1.14 -5.15
C LEU A 99 8.80 2.67 -5.17
N LEU A 100 7.66 3.36 -4.99
CA LEU A 100 7.62 4.81 -4.88
C LEU A 100 8.40 5.31 -3.66
N ALA A 101 8.28 4.64 -2.51
CA ALA A 101 9.04 4.97 -1.30
C ALA A 101 10.55 4.75 -1.51
N CYS A 102 10.94 3.63 -2.12
CA CYS A 102 12.33 3.38 -2.50
C CYS A 102 12.90 4.49 -3.39
N ARG A 103 12.17 4.88 -4.44
CA ARG A 103 12.60 5.97 -5.34
C ARG A 103 12.78 7.30 -4.62
N ARG A 104 11.88 7.64 -3.70
CA ARG A 104 12.00 8.85 -2.89
C ARG A 104 13.23 8.79 -1.98
N ALA A 105 13.46 7.65 -1.33
CA ALA A 105 14.64 7.46 -0.48
C ALA A 105 15.94 7.61 -1.29
N VAL A 106 16.02 7.05 -2.50
CA VAL A 106 17.16 7.23 -3.42
C VAL A 106 17.35 8.70 -3.79
N ALA A 107 16.28 9.42 -4.10
CA ALA A 107 16.36 10.85 -4.38
C ALA A 107 16.93 11.65 -3.19
N TYR A 108 16.44 11.40 -1.97
CA TYR A 108 16.95 12.04 -0.76
C TYR A 108 18.41 11.67 -0.46
N MET A 109 18.81 10.42 -0.73
CA MET A 109 20.22 10.01 -0.64
C MET A 109 21.09 10.74 -1.67
N GLY A 110 20.56 11.04 -2.85
CA GLY A 110 21.24 11.86 -3.86
C GLY A 110 21.41 13.32 -3.43
N ASP A 111 20.41 13.90 -2.78
CA ASP A 111 20.52 15.24 -2.18
C ASP A 111 21.57 15.27 -1.07
N MET A 112 21.55 14.27 -0.18
CA MET A 112 22.54 14.11 0.88
C MET A 112 23.95 13.97 0.30
N HIS A 113 24.15 13.09 -0.68
CA HIS A 113 25.44 12.91 -1.35
C HIS A 113 25.96 14.25 -1.88
N ARG A 114 25.13 15.01 -2.61
CA ARG A 114 25.53 16.33 -3.13
C ARG A 114 25.95 17.31 -2.03
N ALA A 115 25.15 17.41 -0.97
CA ALA A 115 25.44 18.31 0.15
C ALA A 115 26.74 17.93 0.87
N CYS A 116 26.92 16.65 1.15
CA CYS A 116 28.14 16.13 1.79
C CYS A 116 29.37 16.29 0.89
N THR A 117 29.28 16.01 -0.42
CA THR A 117 30.40 16.25 -1.35
C THR A 117 30.76 17.73 -1.43
N PHE A 118 29.77 18.63 -1.39
CA PHE A 118 30.03 20.07 -1.36
C PHE A 118 30.81 20.46 -0.10
N GLU A 119 30.35 20.05 1.09
CA GLU A 119 31.04 20.36 2.34
C GLU A 119 32.39 19.64 2.49
N ALA A 120 32.57 18.47 1.90
CA ALA A 120 33.86 17.76 1.91
C ALA A 120 34.94 18.53 1.12
N ASN A 121 34.54 19.24 0.06
CA ASN A 121 35.45 20.02 -0.78
C ASN A 121 35.52 21.50 -0.39
N ASN A 122 34.78 21.92 0.63
CA ASN A 122 34.74 23.29 1.10
C ASN A 122 35.96 23.58 2.00
N PRO A 123 36.87 24.51 1.63
CA PRO A 123 38.04 24.85 2.44
C PRO A 123 37.72 25.44 3.82
N HIS A 124 36.48 25.89 4.01
CA HIS A 124 35.97 26.45 5.26
C HIS A 124 35.08 25.46 6.04
N SER A 125 35.02 24.20 5.61
CA SER A 125 34.25 23.18 6.28
C SER A 125 34.81 22.89 7.66
N ILE A 126 33.91 22.68 8.62
CA ILE A 126 34.27 22.34 10.00
C ILE A 126 34.83 20.91 10.10
N GLU A 127 34.37 19.99 9.24
CA GLU A 127 34.75 18.57 9.26
C GLU A 127 34.69 17.94 7.85
N PRO A 128 35.58 18.36 6.92
CA PRO A 128 35.54 17.91 5.53
C PRO A 128 35.69 16.39 5.36
N GLU A 129 36.51 15.73 6.20
CA GLU A 129 36.68 14.27 6.16
C GLU A 129 35.40 13.52 6.54
N ALA A 130 34.67 13.98 7.55
CA ALA A 130 33.41 13.36 7.98
C ALA A 130 32.35 13.47 6.89
N PHE A 131 32.23 14.64 6.25
CA PHE A 131 31.34 14.83 5.10
C PHE A 131 31.76 13.97 3.89
N GLY A 132 33.07 13.77 3.68
CA GLY A 132 33.57 12.84 2.65
C GLY A 132 33.10 11.40 2.88
N GLN A 133 33.25 10.89 4.11
CA GLN A 133 32.79 9.56 4.48
C GLN A 133 31.27 9.41 4.37
N MET A 134 30.51 10.44 4.74
CA MET A 134 29.05 10.45 4.59
C MET A 134 28.63 10.45 3.11
N ALA A 135 29.35 11.15 2.23
CA ALA A 135 29.11 11.12 0.80
C ALA A 135 29.37 9.73 0.21
N GLU A 136 30.49 9.09 0.55
CA GLU A 136 30.80 7.72 0.11
C GLU A 136 29.75 6.71 0.58
N ALA A 137 29.30 6.82 1.84
CA ALA A 137 28.24 5.98 2.37
C ALA A 137 26.91 6.17 1.62
N ALA A 138 26.53 7.42 1.32
CA ALA A 138 25.34 7.71 0.52
C ALA A 138 25.47 7.14 -0.90
N GLU A 139 26.65 7.25 -1.53
CA GLU A 139 26.91 6.67 -2.86
C GLU A 139 26.77 5.14 -2.85
N GLY A 140 27.36 4.47 -1.86
CA GLY A 140 27.25 3.01 -1.70
C GLY A 140 25.81 2.54 -1.51
N CYS A 141 25.03 3.26 -0.71
CA CYS A 141 23.60 3.01 -0.52
C CYS A 141 22.82 3.21 -1.84
N MET A 142 23.05 4.29 -2.57
CA MET A 142 22.40 4.55 -3.86
C MET A 142 22.68 3.46 -4.89
N LYS A 143 23.94 2.99 -5.00
CA LYS A 143 24.32 1.88 -5.90
C LYS A 143 23.58 0.59 -5.56
N THR A 144 23.50 0.27 -4.27
CA THR A 144 22.82 -0.95 -3.79
C THR A 144 21.33 -0.91 -4.08
N VAL A 145 20.64 0.19 -3.76
CA VAL A 145 19.19 0.32 -3.96
C VAL A 145 18.82 0.37 -5.44
N SER A 146 19.63 1.03 -6.28
CA SER A 146 19.41 1.05 -7.74
C SER A 146 19.47 -0.36 -8.36
N GLY A 147 20.34 -1.23 -7.83
CA GLY A 147 20.36 -2.65 -8.21
C GLY A 147 19.08 -3.40 -7.84
N VAL A 148 18.48 -3.08 -6.68
CA VAL A 148 17.22 -3.67 -6.21
C VAL A 148 16.02 -3.19 -7.02
N GLU A 149 15.96 -1.91 -7.41
CA GLU A 149 14.89 -1.40 -8.28
C GLU A 149 14.86 -2.10 -9.64
N GLY A 150 16.03 -2.40 -10.21
CA GLY A 150 16.16 -3.18 -11.45
C GLY A 150 15.57 -4.59 -11.34
N LEU A 151 15.64 -5.22 -10.15
CA LEU A 151 15.02 -6.52 -9.87
C LEU A 151 13.50 -6.39 -9.68
N GLY A 152 13.03 -5.38 -8.94
CA GLY A 152 11.61 -5.13 -8.71
C GLY A 152 10.84 -4.84 -10.01
N SER A 153 11.42 -4.08 -10.93
CA SER A 153 10.84 -3.81 -12.25
C SER A 153 10.67 -5.09 -13.09
N LYS A 154 11.67 -5.98 -13.08
CA LYS A 154 11.59 -7.28 -13.76
C LYS A 154 10.51 -8.18 -13.17
N VAL A 155 10.39 -8.23 -11.84
CA VAL A 155 9.36 -9.01 -11.14
C VAL A 155 7.95 -8.47 -11.44
N LEU A 156 7.76 -7.15 -11.44
CA LEU A 156 6.46 -6.56 -11.80
C LEU A 156 6.09 -6.79 -13.26
N HIS A 157 7.05 -6.71 -14.19
CA HIS A 157 6.82 -7.03 -15.58
C HIS A 157 6.43 -8.51 -15.78
N ALA A 158 7.09 -9.42 -15.06
CA ALA A 158 6.74 -10.84 -15.08
C ALA A 158 5.31 -11.08 -14.53
N GLN A 159 4.96 -10.46 -13.39
CA GLN A 159 3.60 -10.56 -12.82
C GLN A 159 2.52 -9.96 -13.73
N GLY A 160 2.77 -8.80 -14.35
CA GLY A 160 1.83 -8.21 -15.29
C GLY A 160 1.62 -9.04 -16.56
N THR A 161 2.59 -9.88 -16.90
CA THR A 161 2.50 -10.83 -18.02
C THR A 161 1.72 -12.07 -17.60
N MET A 162 2.02 -12.65 -16.44
CA MET A 162 1.29 -13.79 -15.87
C MET A 162 -0.19 -13.46 -15.64
N ARG A 163 -0.51 -12.26 -15.13
CA ARG A 163 -1.89 -11.83 -14.92
C ARG A 163 -2.67 -11.69 -16.22
N ARG A 164 -2.04 -11.19 -17.29
CA ARG A 164 -2.65 -11.12 -18.63
C ARG A 164 -2.90 -12.51 -19.22
N GLN A 165 -1.99 -13.45 -18.98
CA GLN A 165 -2.17 -14.84 -19.38
C GLN A 165 -3.31 -15.51 -18.59
N ALA A 166 -3.36 -15.33 -17.27
CA ALA A 166 -4.44 -15.85 -16.43
C ALA A 166 -5.81 -15.28 -16.84
N GLN A 167 -5.89 -13.98 -17.17
CA GLN A 167 -7.11 -13.37 -17.70
C GLN A 167 -7.53 -14.02 -19.02
N ARG A 168 -6.57 -14.23 -19.94
CA ARG A 168 -6.84 -14.91 -21.22
C ARG A 168 -7.31 -16.35 -21.04
N ILE A 169 -6.76 -17.07 -20.07
CA ILE A 169 -7.20 -18.43 -19.74
C ILE A 169 -8.64 -18.41 -19.25
N ALA A 170 -8.99 -17.50 -18.33
CA ALA A 170 -10.36 -17.36 -17.84
C ALA A 170 -11.36 -16.98 -18.96
N ASP A 171 -10.97 -16.09 -19.87
CA ASP A 171 -11.81 -15.70 -21.02
C ASP A 171 -12.00 -16.88 -22.00
N LEU A 172 -10.95 -17.69 -22.21
CA LEU A 172 -11.03 -18.90 -23.03
C LEU A 172 -11.89 -19.99 -22.37
N GLU A 173 -11.77 -20.18 -21.05
CA GLU A 173 -12.60 -21.12 -20.29
C GLU A 173 -14.08 -20.72 -20.35
N ALA A 174 -14.39 -19.42 -20.25
CA ALA A 174 -15.75 -18.91 -20.40
C ALA A 174 -16.32 -19.16 -21.82
N GLN A 175 -15.52 -18.92 -22.87
CA GLN A 175 -15.93 -19.20 -24.25
C GLN A 175 -16.17 -20.71 -24.50
N ILE A 176 -15.33 -21.57 -23.91
CA ILE A 176 -15.53 -23.02 -23.99
C ILE A 176 -16.83 -23.42 -23.29
N ALA A 177 -17.08 -22.90 -22.09
CA ALA A 177 -18.33 -23.18 -21.35
C ALA A 177 -19.58 -22.76 -22.13
N GLU A 178 -19.56 -21.59 -22.77
CA GLU A 178 -20.65 -21.12 -23.64
C GLU A 178 -20.86 -22.01 -24.86
N LEU A 179 -19.79 -22.38 -25.57
CA LEU A 179 -19.87 -23.27 -26.74
C LEU A 179 -20.41 -24.65 -26.38
N THR A 180 -20.01 -25.17 -25.22
CA THR A 180 -20.43 -26.49 -24.75
C THR A 180 -21.90 -26.48 -24.32
N ALA A 181 -22.37 -25.38 -23.71
CA ALA A 181 -23.78 -25.18 -23.39
C ALA A 181 -24.66 -25.08 -24.65
N HIS A 182 -24.18 -24.42 -25.71
CA HIS A 182 -24.91 -24.29 -26.98
C HIS A 182 -24.95 -25.59 -27.78
N GLN A 183 -23.88 -26.40 -27.76
CA GLN A 183 -23.90 -27.74 -28.38
C GLN A 183 -24.83 -28.71 -27.66
N SER A 184 -24.93 -28.61 -26.34
CA SER A 184 -25.85 -29.42 -25.53
C SER A 184 -27.32 -29.06 -25.78
N ALA A 185 -27.61 -27.79 -26.07
CA ALA A 185 -28.97 -27.32 -26.41
C ALA A 185 -29.38 -27.62 -27.87
N ALA A 186 -28.43 -27.78 -28.79
CA ALA A 186 -28.70 -28.13 -30.19
C ALA A 186 -28.84 -29.65 -30.44
N SER A 187 -28.53 -30.47 -29.43
CA SER A 187 -28.57 -31.94 -29.50
C SER A 187 -29.72 -32.57 -28.69
N ALA A 188 -30.61 -31.75 -28.14
CA ALA A 188 -31.82 -32.13 -27.39
C ALA A 188 -33.08 -31.82 -28.21
#